data_AF-A0A966Y3G6-F1
#
_entry.id   AF-A0A966Y3G6-F1
#
_cell.length_a   1.000
_cell.length_b   1.000
_cell.length_c   1.000
_cell.angle_alpha   90.00
_cell.angle_beta   90.00
_cell.angle_gamma   90.00
#
_symmetry.space_group_name_H-M   'P 1'
#
loop_
_entity.id
_entity.type
_entity.pdbx_description
1 polymer ?
#
loop_
_entity_poly.entity_id
_entity_poly.type
_entity_poly.pdbx_seq_one_letter_code
_entity_poly.pdbx_strand_id
1 'polypeptide(L)'
;MAGAAALAGWRGQAPGGGTPTDSGGFSGLVAVDSKANAVACSLSMGQLFGARMVVPGTGILLGAPTPEAASVSPLIIAYPASGEFVFAGAGGGGPTAAQATGIVARATIEAGQDLAAVLAQRRGQGGYVNAIACPSGLRGGAATCQGAIDPAGAGLTLLAVPR
;
A
#
# COMPACT_ATOMS: atom_id res chain seq x y z
N MET A 1 -0.10 15.96 3.26
CA MET A 1 0.64 15.41 4.42
C MET A 1 0.98 13.92 4.30
N ALA A 2 0.32 13.12 3.45
CA ALA A 2 0.62 11.69 3.29
C ALA A 2 2.11 11.38 3.06
N GLY A 3 2.82 12.15 2.22
CA GLY A 3 4.26 11.96 2.02
C GLY A 3 5.10 12.17 3.30
N ALA A 4 4.79 13.18 4.12
CA ALA A 4 5.47 13.41 5.39
C ALA A 4 5.17 12.30 6.41
N ALA A 5 3.94 11.79 6.42
CA ALA A 5 3.53 10.65 7.24
C ALA A 5 4.26 9.37 6.82
N ALA A 6 4.37 9.09 5.51
CA ALA A 6 5.17 7.98 5.00
C ALA A 6 6.65 8.11 5.37
N LEU A 7 7.23 9.31 5.26
CA LEU A 7 8.60 9.57 5.68
C LEU A 7 8.79 9.39 7.20
N ALA A 8 7.83 9.79 8.03
CA ALA A 8 7.87 9.56 9.47
C ALA A 8 7.88 8.06 9.79
N GLY A 9 7.04 7.28 9.11
CA GLY A 9 7.04 5.81 9.21
C GLY A 9 8.38 5.22 8.76
N TRP A 10 8.94 5.70 7.64
CA TRP A 10 10.26 5.27 7.17
C TRP A 10 11.36 5.55 8.21
N ARG A 11 11.29 6.70 8.90
CA ARG A 11 12.20 7.05 10.01
C ARG A 11 11.94 6.28 11.31
N GLY A 12 10.99 5.36 11.32
CA GLY A 12 10.71 4.47 12.44
C GLY A 12 9.61 4.93 13.39
N GLN A 13 8.88 6.00 13.08
CA GLN A 13 7.77 6.44 13.90
C GLN A 13 6.57 5.51 13.70
N ALA A 14 6.23 4.74 14.75
CA ALA A 14 5.07 3.86 14.79
C ALA A 14 3.77 4.59 14.38
N PRO A 15 2.93 4.03 13.48
CA PRO A 15 1.61 4.56 13.24
C PRO A 15 0.77 4.41 14.50
N GLY A 16 -0.03 5.43 14.79
CA GLY A 16 -1.09 5.33 15.80
C GLY A 16 -2.32 4.59 15.29
N GLY A 17 -3.24 4.25 16.19
CA GLY A 17 -4.52 3.65 15.83
C GLY A 17 -4.49 2.13 15.68
N GLY A 18 -5.66 1.51 15.85
CA GLY A 18 -5.82 0.06 15.77
C GLY A 18 -5.91 -0.46 14.33
N THR A 19 -6.22 -1.75 14.23
CA THR A 19 -6.64 -2.38 12.97
C THR A 19 -8.05 -1.89 12.62
N PRO A 20 -8.29 -1.38 11.38
CA PRO A 20 -9.62 -1.00 10.96
C PRO A 20 -10.59 -2.21 10.98
N THR A 21 -11.88 -1.97 11.25
CA THR A 21 -12.91 -3.03 11.24
C THR A 21 -13.44 -3.34 9.84
N ASP A 22 -13.29 -2.39 8.92
CA ASP A 22 -13.63 -2.50 7.50
C ASP A 22 -12.66 -1.63 6.68
N SER A 23 -12.85 -1.54 5.36
CA SER A 23 -11.96 -0.79 4.48
C SER A 23 -12.07 0.73 4.63
N GLY A 24 -13.10 1.25 5.29
CA GLY A 24 -13.40 2.68 5.37
C GLY A 24 -13.75 3.32 4.02
N GLY A 25 -14.05 2.50 3.00
CA GLY A 25 -14.21 2.98 1.62
C GLY A 25 -12.89 3.18 0.88
N PHE A 26 -11.79 2.62 1.37
CA PHE A 26 -10.48 2.66 0.71
C PHE A 26 -10.18 1.38 -0.07
N SER A 27 -9.32 1.49 -1.09
CA SER A 27 -8.71 0.37 -1.77
C SER A 27 -7.30 0.73 -2.23
N GLY A 28 -6.36 -0.21 -2.15
CA GLY A 28 -4.98 -0.02 -2.54
C GLY A 28 -4.53 -1.11 -3.51
N LEU A 29 -3.88 -0.73 -4.60
CA LEU A 29 -3.30 -1.66 -5.56
C LEU A 29 -1.87 -1.26 -5.91
N VAL A 30 -1.05 -2.27 -6.16
CA VAL A 30 0.33 -2.13 -6.61
C VAL A 30 0.54 -3.07 -7.78
N ALA A 31 1.21 -2.58 -8.81
CA ALA A 31 1.58 -3.38 -9.98
C ALA A 31 3.00 -3.04 -10.42
N VAL A 32 3.72 -4.05 -10.89
CA VAL A 32 5.06 -3.92 -11.44
C VAL A 32 5.17 -4.72 -12.73
N ASP A 33 6.00 -4.28 -13.67
CA ASP A 33 6.22 -4.99 -14.94
C ASP A 33 7.64 -5.53 -15.07
N SER A 34 7.88 -6.35 -16.09
CA SER A 34 9.20 -6.96 -16.35
C SER A 34 10.29 -5.97 -16.74
N LYS A 35 9.96 -4.69 -16.95
CA LYS A 35 10.90 -3.60 -17.23
C LYS A 35 11.27 -2.82 -15.98
N ALA A 36 10.80 -3.27 -14.82
CA ALA A 36 10.96 -2.63 -13.53
C ALA A 36 10.28 -1.27 -13.43
N ASN A 37 9.17 -1.09 -14.15
CA ASN A 37 8.22 -0.01 -13.86
C ASN A 37 7.32 -0.43 -12.69
N ALA A 38 6.89 0.54 -11.90
CA ALA A 38 5.98 0.33 -10.78
C ALA A 38 4.87 1.37 -10.75
N VAL A 39 3.68 0.93 -10.34
CA VAL A 39 2.52 1.77 -10.06
C VAL A 39 2.03 1.44 -8.65
N ALA A 40 1.78 2.47 -7.85
CA ALA A 40 1.13 2.38 -6.56
C ALA A 40 -0.05 3.34 -6.53
N CYS A 41 -1.26 2.80 -6.33
CA CYS A 41 -2.49 3.59 -6.29
C CYS A 41 -3.24 3.31 -5.00
N SER A 42 -3.76 4.36 -4.38
CA SER A 42 -4.68 4.27 -3.26
C SER A 42 -5.87 5.15 -3.55
N LEU A 43 -7.05 4.56 -3.44
CA LEU A 43 -8.33 5.11 -3.86
C LEU A 43 -9.23 5.20 -2.64
N SER A 44 -10.15 6.17 -2.63
CA SER A 44 -11.12 6.34 -1.55
C SER A 44 -12.46 6.82 -2.09
N MET A 45 -13.54 6.26 -1.53
CA MET A 45 -14.90 6.81 -1.62
C MET A 45 -15.17 7.84 -0.51
N GLY A 46 -14.18 8.09 0.35
CA GLY A 46 -14.20 8.93 1.55
C GLY A 46 -14.84 8.30 2.78
N GLN A 47 -15.77 7.39 2.56
CA GLN A 47 -16.32 6.48 3.57
C GLN A 47 -16.85 5.22 2.90
N LEU A 48 -17.15 4.18 3.68
CA LEU A 48 -17.75 2.96 3.15
C LEU A 48 -19.06 3.28 2.41
N PHE A 49 -19.13 2.87 1.13
CA PHE A 49 -20.23 3.19 0.20
C PHE A 49 -20.44 4.69 -0.12
N GLY A 50 -19.45 5.55 0.15
CA GLY A 50 -19.48 6.97 -0.21
C GLY A 50 -20.73 7.69 0.29
N ALA A 51 -21.41 8.42 -0.59
CA ALA A 51 -22.64 9.16 -0.26
C ALA A 51 -23.88 8.25 -0.14
N ARG A 52 -23.74 6.94 -0.39
CA ARG A 52 -24.86 5.97 -0.44
C ARG A 52 -25.94 6.37 -1.45
N MET A 53 -25.54 7.10 -2.49
CA MET A 53 -26.40 7.54 -3.59
C MET A 53 -25.84 7.05 -4.92
N VAL A 54 -26.71 6.40 -5.70
CA VAL A 54 -26.41 5.95 -7.05
C VAL A 54 -26.89 7.01 -8.03
N VAL A 55 -26.02 7.44 -8.94
CA VAL A 55 -26.41 8.35 -10.03
C VAL A 55 -27.49 7.66 -10.88
N PRO A 56 -28.68 8.28 -11.05
CA PRO A 56 -29.79 7.65 -11.77
C PRO A 56 -29.38 7.17 -13.16
N GLY A 57 -29.71 5.91 -13.48
CA GLY A 57 -29.47 5.31 -14.79
C GLY A 57 -28.04 4.86 -15.09
N THR A 58 -27.06 5.03 -14.18
CA THR A 58 -25.65 4.67 -14.46
C THR A 58 -25.08 3.55 -13.59
N GLY A 59 -25.68 3.29 -12.43
CA GLY A 59 -25.11 2.36 -11.44
C GLY A 59 -23.87 2.89 -10.71
N ILE A 60 -23.45 4.15 -10.96
CA ILE A 60 -22.29 4.76 -10.31
C ILE A 60 -22.67 5.21 -8.90
N LEU A 61 -22.00 4.66 -7.90
CA LEU A 61 -22.10 5.12 -6.52
C LEU A 61 -21.27 6.38 -6.33
N LEU A 62 -21.85 7.43 -5.75
CA LEU A 62 -21.15 8.68 -5.48
C LEU A 62 -20.20 8.58 -4.29
N GLY A 63 -19.00 9.13 -4.43
CA GLY A 63 -18.08 9.33 -3.31
C GLY A 63 -18.60 10.41 -2.35
N ALA A 64 -18.22 10.31 -1.07
CA ALA A 64 -18.45 11.34 -0.06
C ALA A 64 -17.09 11.69 0.58
N PRO A 65 -16.34 12.64 -0.02
CA PRO A 65 -15.04 13.03 0.47
C PRO A 65 -15.14 13.52 1.92
N THR A 66 -14.29 12.98 2.77
CA THR A 66 -14.07 13.38 4.17
C THR A 66 -12.62 13.83 4.32
N PRO A 67 -12.25 14.57 5.38
CA PRO A 67 -10.84 14.83 5.68
C PRO A 67 -10.01 13.53 5.77
N GLU A 68 -10.60 12.46 6.31
CA GLU A 68 -9.99 11.15 6.45
C GLU A 68 -9.79 10.46 5.09
N ALA A 69 -10.60 10.77 4.08
CA ALA A 69 -10.45 10.28 2.69
C ALA A 69 -9.06 10.53 2.11
N ALA A 70 -8.36 11.56 2.62
CA ALA A 70 -7.01 11.91 2.20
C ALA A 70 -5.91 11.01 2.80
N SER A 71 -6.25 10.09 3.71
CA SER A 71 -5.33 9.10 4.30
C SER A 71 -4.99 7.94 3.36
N VAL A 72 -4.88 8.23 2.06
CA VAL A 72 -4.34 7.35 1.03
C VAL A 72 -2.80 7.31 1.14
N SER A 73 -2.19 6.16 0.85
CA SER A 73 -0.75 6.00 0.99
C SER A 73 -0.05 5.28 -0.16
N PRO A 74 -0.03 5.87 -1.37
CA PRO A 74 0.86 5.41 -2.42
C PRO A 74 2.32 5.77 -2.07
N LEU A 75 3.22 4.81 -2.18
CA LEU A 75 4.66 4.98 -1.99
C LEU A 75 5.41 4.16 -3.03
N ILE A 76 6.36 4.79 -3.71
CA ILE A 76 7.35 4.11 -4.55
C ILE A 76 8.74 4.55 -4.08
N ILE A 77 9.65 3.58 -3.94
CA ILE A 77 11.07 3.81 -3.69
C ILE A 77 11.82 3.25 -4.88
N ALA A 78 12.66 4.09 -5.49
CA ALA A 78 13.49 3.74 -6.62
C ALA A 78 14.98 3.77 -6.24
N TYR A 79 15.76 2.88 -6.86
CA TYR A 79 17.20 2.84 -6.73
C TYR A 79 17.82 4.04 -7.46
N PRO A 80 18.61 4.91 -6.81
CA PRO A 80 19.06 6.17 -7.40
C PRO A 80 19.89 6.02 -8.68
N ALA A 81 20.70 4.96 -8.78
CA ALA A 81 21.61 4.78 -9.91
C ALA A 81 20.92 4.28 -11.20
N SER A 82 19.81 3.54 -11.07
CA SER A 82 19.14 2.90 -12.22
C SER A 82 17.71 3.41 -12.44
N GLY A 83 17.09 4.07 -11.46
CA GLY A 83 15.68 4.44 -11.47
C GLY A 83 14.72 3.26 -11.29
N GLU A 84 15.25 2.05 -11.10
CA GLU A 84 14.47 0.83 -10.89
C GLU A 84 13.75 0.85 -9.55
N PHE A 85 12.48 0.44 -9.51
CA PHE A 85 11.79 0.32 -8.24
C PHE A 85 12.44 -0.76 -7.36
N VAL A 86 12.51 -0.49 -6.05
CA VAL A 86 12.88 -1.48 -5.03
C VAL A 86 11.74 -1.74 -4.05
N PHE A 87 10.80 -0.81 -3.95
CA PHE A 87 9.58 -0.97 -3.17
C PHE A 87 8.44 -0.19 -3.83
N ALA A 88 7.27 -0.79 -3.87
CA ALA A 88 6.02 -0.12 -4.20
C ALA A 88 4.95 -0.58 -3.22
N GLY A 89 4.26 0.37 -2.59
CA GLY A 89 3.27 0.10 -1.55
C GLY A 89 2.06 1.01 -1.70
N ALA A 90 0.88 0.48 -1.41
CA ALA A 90 -0.38 1.21 -1.39
C ALA A 90 -1.17 0.81 -0.16
N GLY A 91 -1.74 1.79 0.53
CA GLY A 91 -2.51 1.56 1.75
C GLY A 91 -3.61 2.57 1.99
N GLY A 92 -4.44 2.27 2.99
CA GLY A 92 -5.60 3.07 3.36
C GLY A 92 -6.37 2.47 4.54
N GLY A 93 -7.59 2.94 4.75
CA GLY A 93 -8.48 2.42 5.80
C GLY A 93 -8.18 2.91 7.21
N GLY A 94 -7.16 3.75 7.41
CA GLY A 94 -6.83 4.34 8.71
C GLY A 94 -6.12 5.69 8.56
N PRO A 95 -6.22 6.58 9.56
CA PRO A 95 -5.68 7.94 9.50
C PRO A 95 -4.15 7.98 9.30
N THR A 96 -3.46 6.92 9.73
CA THR A 96 -2.01 6.76 9.70
C THR A 96 -1.53 5.76 8.64
N ALA A 97 -2.35 5.43 7.63
CA ALA A 97 -1.99 4.42 6.63
C ALA A 97 -0.70 4.76 5.86
N ALA A 98 -0.41 6.06 5.70
CA ALA A 98 0.86 6.52 5.16
C ALA A 98 2.06 6.19 6.05
N GLN A 99 1.98 6.44 7.37
CA GLN A 99 3.01 5.99 8.32
C GLN A 99 3.13 4.47 8.32
N ALA A 100 2.01 3.76 8.21
CA ALA A 100 2.00 2.31 8.10
C ALA A 100 2.82 1.83 6.89
N THR A 101 2.55 2.38 5.71
CA THR A 101 3.27 2.06 4.47
C THR A 101 4.77 2.38 4.59
N GLY A 102 5.13 3.49 5.22
CA GLY A 102 6.53 3.87 5.46
C GLY A 102 7.30 2.89 6.35
N ILE A 103 6.69 2.40 7.44
CA ILE A 103 7.32 1.38 8.29
C ILE A 103 7.48 0.05 7.54
N VAL A 104 6.47 -0.37 6.77
CA VAL A 104 6.56 -1.59 5.97
C VAL A 104 7.74 -1.49 5.00
N ALA A 105 7.87 -0.34 4.33
CA ALA A 105 8.99 -0.08 3.44
C ALA A 105 10.33 -0.13 4.19
N ARG A 106 10.45 0.51 5.36
CA ARG A 106 11.67 0.49 6.18
C ARG A 106 12.07 -0.92 6.58
N ALA A 107 11.13 -1.68 7.12
CA ALA A 107 11.34 -3.04 7.58
C ALA A 107 11.83 -3.95 6.43
N THR A 108 11.23 -3.79 5.26
CA THR A 108 11.54 -4.64 4.09
C THR A 108 12.83 -4.23 3.39
N ILE A 109 13.09 -2.92 3.26
CA ILE A 109 14.22 -2.40 2.47
C ILE A 109 15.46 -2.10 3.32
N GLU A 110 15.33 -1.42 4.46
CA GLU A 110 16.50 -1.12 5.32
C GLU A 110 16.86 -2.31 6.21
N ALA A 111 15.86 -2.95 6.82
CA ALA A 111 16.10 -4.06 7.76
C ALA A 111 16.11 -5.44 7.09
N GLY A 112 15.81 -5.53 5.79
CA GLY A 112 15.84 -6.78 5.02
C GLY A 112 14.87 -7.85 5.51
N GLN A 113 13.79 -7.45 6.18
CA GLN A 113 12.79 -8.38 6.71
C GLN A 113 11.87 -8.90 5.59
N ASP A 114 11.34 -10.11 5.77
CA ASP A 114 10.34 -10.67 4.85
C ASP A 114 9.05 -9.84 4.87
N LEU A 115 8.59 -9.42 3.69
CA LEU A 115 7.46 -8.50 3.53
C LEU A 115 6.16 -9.10 4.09
N ALA A 116 5.90 -10.38 3.85
CA ALA A 116 4.70 -11.04 4.32
C ALA A 116 4.70 -11.16 5.85
N ALA A 117 5.86 -11.48 6.46
CA ALA A 117 6.04 -11.51 7.90
C ALA A 117 5.82 -10.13 8.53
N VAL A 118 6.35 -9.07 7.94
CA VAL A 118 6.15 -7.67 8.40
C VAL A 118 4.67 -7.31 8.40
N LEU A 119 3.94 -7.60 7.31
CA LEU A 119 2.51 -7.34 7.23
C LEU A 119 1.72 -8.18 8.25
N ALA A 120 2.07 -9.46 8.41
CA ALA A 120 1.42 -10.36 9.37
C ALA A 120 1.64 -9.99 10.84
N GLN A 121 2.80 -9.41 11.18
CA GLN A 121 3.06 -8.87 12.52
C GLN A 121 2.22 -7.63 12.81
N ARG A 122 2.04 -6.78 11.80
CA ARG A 122 1.28 -5.54 11.93
C ARG A 122 -0.22 -5.74 11.97
N ARG A 123 -0.75 -6.70 11.21
CA ARG A 123 -2.20 -6.99 11.13
C ARG A 123 -3.05 -5.73 10.92
N GLY A 124 -2.73 -4.91 9.93
CA GLY A 124 -3.49 -3.70 9.61
C GLY A 124 -3.40 -2.55 10.61
N GLN A 125 -2.54 -2.63 11.63
CA GLN A 125 -2.38 -1.53 12.60
C GLN A 125 -2.02 -0.22 11.89
N GLY A 126 -2.85 0.78 12.12
CA GLY A 126 -2.73 2.10 11.49
C GLY A 126 -3.20 2.18 10.04
N GLY A 127 -3.73 1.09 9.47
CA GLY A 127 -4.22 0.99 8.10
C GLY A 127 -3.70 -0.27 7.38
N TYR A 128 -4.44 -0.72 6.37
CA TYR A 128 -4.03 -1.85 5.52
C TYR A 128 -2.96 -1.42 4.53
N VAL A 129 -2.01 -2.30 4.23
CA VAL A 129 -0.95 -2.09 3.25
C VAL A 129 -0.83 -3.30 2.33
N ASN A 130 -0.83 -3.05 1.02
CA ASN A 130 -0.41 -4.02 0.01
C ASN A 130 0.90 -3.53 -0.61
N ALA A 131 1.85 -4.42 -0.86
CA ALA A 131 3.15 -4.01 -1.35
C ALA A 131 3.84 -5.07 -2.21
N ILE A 132 4.78 -4.59 -3.02
CA ILE A 132 5.77 -5.37 -3.76
C ILE A 132 7.15 -4.79 -3.42
N ALA A 133 8.08 -5.66 -3.04
CA ALA A 133 9.46 -5.29 -2.73
C ALA A 133 10.44 -6.16 -3.51
N CYS A 134 11.44 -5.52 -4.10
CA CYS A 134 12.56 -6.15 -4.79
C CYS A 134 13.86 -5.52 -4.26
N PRO A 135 14.37 -5.94 -3.08
CA PRO A 135 15.50 -5.26 -2.43
C PRO A 135 16.77 -5.24 -3.29
N SER A 136 16.97 -6.27 -4.12
CA SER A 136 18.09 -6.37 -5.07
C SER A 136 17.76 -5.85 -6.47
N GLY A 137 16.60 -5.21 -6.65
CA GLY A 137 16.03 -4.86 -7.95
C GLY A 137 15.38 -6.05 -8.67
N LEU A 138 14.44 -5.78 -9.56
CA LEU A 138 13.78 -6.76 -10.42
C LEU A 138 14.74 -7.37 -11.46
N ARG A 139 15.77 -6.63 -11.90
CA ARG A 139 16.82 -7.13 -12.80
C ARG A 139 17.63 -8.29 -12.23
N GLY A 140 17.67 -8.42 -10.90
CA GLY A 140 18.21 -9.59 -10.21
C GLY A 140 17.37 -10.87 -10.39
N GLY A 141 16.20 -10.77 -11.03
CA GLY A 141 15.27 -11.84 -11.33
C GLY A 141 13.97 -11.69 -10.56
N ALA A 142 12.82 -11.90 -11.22
CA ALA A 142 11.49 -11.74 -10.63
C ALA A 142 11.25 -12.65 -9.40
N ALA A 143 11.95 -13.78 -9.31
CA ALA A 143 11.90 -14.69 -8.17
C ALA A 143 12.47 -14.09 -6.86
N THR A 144 13.24 -12.99 -6.95
CA THR A 144 13.80 -12.30 -5.77
C THR A 144 12.85 -11.27 -5.18
N CYS A 145 11.76 -10.97 -5.89
CA CYS A 145 10.74 -10.04 -5.43
C CYS A 145 9.71 -10.72 -4.54
N GLN A 146 9.22 -9.97 -3.57
CA GLN A 146 8.17 -10.37 -2.65
C GLN A 146 6.97 -9.49 -2.90
N GLY A 147 5.81 -10.10 -3.17
CA GLY A 147 4.53 -9.42 -3.15
C GLY A 147 3.70 -9.95 -1.98
N ALA A 148 3.05 -9.07 -1.24
CA ALA A 148 2.18 -9.48 -0.15
C ALA A 148 1.06 -8.47 0.11
N ILE A 149 0.02 -8.97 0.78
CA ILE A 149 -1.14 -8.21 1.25
C ILE A 149 -1.21 -8.26 2.78
N ASP A 150 -1.80 -7.22 3.37
CA ASP A 150 -2.07 -7.24 4.80
C ASP A 150 -3.13 -8.31 5.13
N PRO A 151 -2.82 -9.30 5.99
CA PRO A 151 -3.76 -10.39 6.28
C PRO A 151 -4.98 -9.95 7.10
N ALA A 152 -5.01 -8.73 7.62
CA ALA A 152 -6.23 -8.16 8.19
C ALA A 152 -7.27 -7.80 7.11
N GLY A 153 -6.87 -7.71 5.84
CA GLY A 153 -7.75 -7.52 4.69
C GLY A 153 -8.01 -8.82 3.91
N ALA A 154 -8.79 -8.72 2.84
CA ALA A 154 -9.11 -9.82 1.93
C ALA A 154 -8.42 -9.67 0.56
N GLY A 155 -7.19 -9.12 0.55
CA GLY A 155 -6.43 -8.86 -0.68
C GLY A 155 -5.90 -10.14 -1.34
N LEU A 156 -5.35 -9.99 -2.54
CA LEU A 156 -4.67 -11.05 -3.27
C LEU A 156 -3.39 -10.51 -3.90
N THR A 157 -2.32 -11.31 -3.87
CA THR A 157 -1.11 -11.09 -4.66
C THR A 157 -1.01 -12.17 -5.72
N LEU A 158 -0.66 -11.77 -6.94
CA LEU A 158 -0.36 -12.67 -8.04
C LEU A 158 0.98 -12.30 -8.66
N LEU A 159 1.78 -13.31 -9.02
CA LEU A 159 2.99 -13.17 -9.82
C LEU A 159 2.77 -13.85 -11.15
N ALA A 160 2.83 -13.08 -12.24
CA ALA A 160 2.81 -13.61 -13.59
C ALA A 160 4.24 -14.01 -13.99
N VAL A 161 4.47 -15.31 -14.19
CA VAL A 161 5.75 -15.83 -14.71
C VAL A 161 5.55 -16.20 -16.18
N PRO A 162 6.40 -15.72 -17.12
CA PRO A 162 6.35 -16.17 -18.50
C PRO A 162 6.54 -17.69 -18.55
N ARG A 163 5.77 -18.37 -19.40
CA ARG A 163 6.00 -19.80 -19.68
C ARG A 163 7.22 -20.01 -20.54
#